data_AF-A0A4Q3WQY2-F1
#
_entry.id   AF-A0A4Q3WQY2-F1
#
_cell.length_a   1.000
_cell.length_b   1.000
_cell.length_c   1.000
_cell.angle_alpha   90.00
_cell.angle_beta   90.00
_cell.angle_gamma   90.00
#
_symmetry.space_group_name_H-M   'P 1'
#
loop_
_entity.id
_entity.type
_entity.pdbx_description
1 polymer ?
#
loop_
_entity_poly.entity_id
_entity_poly.type
_entity_poly.pdbx_seq_one_letter_code
_entity_poly.pdbx_strand_id
1 'polypeptide(L)'
;MLTPRTTFALAALLAATSLAGCAAPVVLGAAASAGYVGLQNRPAKQVAADTEVKVRVKDNLTQANFSYLTDIGIDVFYGDVLLTGVVPSNREGERVLDLVRRTPGVKKVYNEIFVGSAYPTSQKAKDAWISTQIQPRLLGAKDAYPLNYLITVVNNHVYIMGDTGTQGEKDHVIHILRTTRGVQQVHDYLIVNGSDAADTRANAVRSDSLQPSVQTESLPPMN
;
A
#
# COMPACT_ATOMS: atom_id res chain seq x y z
N MET A 1 3.20 -14.88 -53.76
CA MET A 1 4.44 -15.54 -53.29
C MET A 1 5.27 -14.50 -52.56
N LEU A 2 5.25 -14.49 -51.22
CA LEU A 2 6.08 -13.56 -50.43
C LEU A 2 7.54 -14.02 -50.51
N THR A 3 8.46 -13.08 -50.73
CA THR A 3 9.89 -13.39 -50.83
C THR A 3 10.46 -13.75 -49.45
N PRO A 4 11.48 -14.62 -49.37
CA PRO A 4 12.02 -15.10 -48.10
C PRO A 4 12.52 -13.97 -47.18
N ARG A 5 12.88 -12.79 -47.73
CA ARG A 5 13.25 -11.61 -46.93
C ARG A 5 12.06 -10.99 -46.19
N THR A 6 10.87 -11.04 -46.78
CA THR A 6 9.64 -10.48 -46.17
C THR A 6 9.07 -11.38 -45.08
N THR A 7 9.24 -12.71 -45.17
CA THR A 7 8.83 -13.65 -44.13
C THR A 7 9.73 -13.60 -42.90
N PHE A 8 11.04 -13.41 -43.06
CA PHE A 8 11.97 -13.19 -41.94
C PHE A 8 11.71 -11.88 -41.20
N ALA A 9 11.37 -10.79 -41.91
CA ALA A 9 11.04 -9.51 -41.29
C ALA A 9 9.72 -9.56 -40.50
N LEU A 10 8.70 -10.27 -41.01
CA LEU A 10 7.42 -10.46 -40.29
C LEU A 10 7.58 -11.35 -39.05
N ALA A 11 8.40 -12.40 -39.12
CA ALA A 11 8.68 -13.28 -37.98
C ALA A 11 9.48 -12.57 -36.87
N ALA A 12 10.42 -11.69 -37.23
CA ALA A 12 11.15 -10.88 -36.27
C ALA A 12 10.26 -9.84 -35.57
N LEU A 13 9.29 -9.26 -36.30
CA LEU A 13 8.32 -8.31 -35.75
C LEU A 13 7.30 -8.99 -34.82
N LEU A 14 6.93 -10.26 -35.09
CA LEU A 14 6.07 -11.07 -34.22
C LEU A 14 6.80 -11.65 -32.99
N ALA A 15 8.11 -11.92 -33.10
CA ALA A 15 8.93 -12.38 -31.98
C ALA A 15 9.26 -11.25 -30.98
N ALA A 16 9.32 -10.00 -31.46
CA ALA A 16 9.56 -8.82 -30.62
C ALA A 16 8.36 -8.50 -29.69
N THR A 17 7.13 -8.88 -30.05
CA THR A 17 5.95 -8.67 -29.19
C THR A 17 5.78 -9.75 -28.12
N SER A 18 6.34 -10.95 -28.31
CA SER A 18 6.32 -12.02 -27.31
C SER A 18 7.29 -11.83 -26.13
N LEU A 19 8.26 -10.91 -26.22
CA LEU A 19 9.16 -10.59 -25.09
C LEU A 19 8.61 -9.52 -24.14
N ALA A 20 7.49 -8.87 -24.49
CA ALA A 20 6.85 -7.87 -23.63
C ALA A 20 5.86 -8.47 -22.61
N GLY A 21 5.79 -9.79 -22.48
CA GLY A 21 4.71 -10.49 -21.78
C GLY A 21 5.14 -11.60 -20.83
N CYS A 22 6.14 -11.37 -19.98
CA CYS A 22 6.36 -12.20 -18.78
C CYS A 22 6.86 -11.38 -17.58
N ALA A 23 6.64 -10.07 -17.60
CA ALA A 23 6.75 -9.26 -16.39
C ALA A 23 5.42 -9.38 -15.66
N ALA A 24 5.46 -9.89 -14.43
CA ALA A 24 4.38 -9.80 -13.45
C ALA A 24 3.71 -8.43 -13.53
N PRO A 25 2.38 -8.32 -13.31
CA PRO A 25 1.68 -7.05 -13.36
C PRO A 25 2.48 -6.03 -12.56
N VAL A 26 3.07 -5.08 -13.29
CA VAL A 26 3.73 -3.92 -12.73
C VAL A 26 2.63 -3.20 -11.98
N VAL A 27 2.58 -3.44 -10.67
CA VAL A 27 1.93 -2.55 -9.72
C VAL A 27 2.53 -1.19 -10.01
N LEU A 28 1.73 -0.37 -10.70
CA LEU A 28 1.98 0.99 -11.17
C LEU A 28 3.24 1.61 -10.56
N GLY A 29 4.37 1.40 -11.24
CA GLY A 29 5.66 1.93 -10.85
C GLY A 29 6.49 2.12 -12.11
N ALA A 30 6.84 3.39 -12.38
CA ALA A 30 7.76 3.90 -13.42
C ALA A 30 7.21 4.26 -14.83
N ALA A 31 6.04 3.82 -15.30
CA ALA A 31 5.58 4.15 -16.67
C ALA A 31 4.67 5.39 -16.83
N ALA A 32 4.28 6.07 -15.74
CA ALA A 32 3.28 7.16 -15.74
C ALA A 32 3.87 8.56 -15.50
N SER A 33 5.18 8.77 -15.70
CA SER A 33 5.90 9.95 -15.21
C SER A 33 5.65 11.28 -15.95
N ALA A 34 4.98 11.29 -17.10
CA ALA A 34 4.76 12.54 -17.87
C ALA A 34 3.33 13.13 -17.79
N GLY A 35 2.32 12.37 -17.34
CA GLY A 35 0.91 12.78 -17.45
C GLY A 35 0.11 12.88 -16.14
N TYR A 36 0.62 12.37 -15.02
CA TYR A 36 -0.15 12.17 -13.78
C TYR A 36 0.25 13.07 -12.62
N VAL A 37 1.04 14.12 -12.88
CA VAL A 37 1.48 15.09 -11.87
C VAL A 37 0.28 15.97 -11.47
N GLY A 38 -0.59 15.45 -10.59
CA GLY A 38 -1.76 16.16 -10.06
C GLY A 38 -2.97 15.30 -9.71
N LEU A 39 -2.99 14.01 -10.05
CA LEU A 39 -4.16 13.12 -9.81
C LEU A 39 -4.07 12.29 -8.52
N GLN A 40 -2.93 12.32 -7.83
CA GLN A 40 -2.73 11.67 -6.54
C GLN A 40 -2.63 12.73 -5.45
N ASN A 41 -3.19 12.45 -4.28
CA ASN A 41 -3.10 13.34 -3.10
C ASN A 41 -1.67 13.45 -2.56
N ARG A 42 -0.80 12.54 -3.00
CA ARG A 42 0.54 12.39 -2.50
C ARG A 42 1.58 13.17 -3.33
N PRO A 43 2.34 14.11 -2.74
CA PRO A 43 3.34 14.87 -3.46
C PRO A 43 4.42 13.98 -4.09
N ALA A 44 4.89 14.30 -5.30
CA ALA A 44 5.95 13.54 -5.98
C ALA A 44 7.22 13.37 -5.13
N LYS A 45 7.59 14.39 -4.35
CA LYS A 45 8.70 14.33 -3.39
C LYS A 45 8.50 13.26 -2.32
N GLN A 46 7.26 13.09 -1.82
CA GLN A 46 6.95 12.05 -0.85
C GLN A 46 6.99 10.66 -1.49
N VAL A 47 6.53 10.50 -2.73
CA VAL A 47 6.65 9.24 -3.46
C VAL A 47 8.11 8.85 -3.65
N ALA A 48 8.96 9.82 -4.01
CA ALA A 48 10.40 9.61 -4.11
C ALA A 48 11.02 9.21 -2.76
N ALA A 49 10.68 9.91 -1.67
CA ALA A 49 11.21 9.62 -0.33
C ALA A 49 10.86 8.19 0.12
N ASP A 50 9.62 7.74 -0.07
CA ASP A 50 9.26 6.37 0.33
C ASP A 50 9.82 5.32 -0.63
N THR A 51 10.00 5.65 -1.91
CA THR A 51 10.70 4.77 -2.85
C THR A 51 12.14 4.56 -2.39
N GLU A 52 12.81 5.61 -1.92
CA GLU A 52 14.14 5.52 -1.34
C GLU A 52 14.16 4.63 -0.09
N VAL A 53 13.17 4.77 0.80
CA VAL A 53 13.00 3.87 1.96
C VAL A 53 12.79 2.41 1.50
N LYS A 54 11.93 2.17 0.53
CA LYS A 54 11.64 0.83 -0.03
C LYS A 54 12.91 0.20 -0.63
N VAL A 55 13.69 0.97 -1.38
CA VAL A 55 14.98 0.52 -1.94
C VAL A 55 15.96 0.17 -0.82
N ARG A 56 16.12 1.05 0.17
CA ARG A 56 17.03 0.83 1.30
C ARG A 56 16.66 -0.41 2.13
N VAL A 57 15.36 -0.62 2.36
CA VAL A 57 14.86 -1.85 3.02
C VAL A 57 15.22 -3.08 2.19
N LYS A 58 14.94 -3.07 0.88
CA LYS A 58 15.30 -4.18 -0.02
C LYS A 58 16.80 -4.46 -0.05
N ASP A 59 17.62 -3.42 -0.07
CA ASP A 59 19.07 -3.54 -0.07
C ASP A 59 19.57 -4.18 1.23
N ASN A 60 19.10 -3.71 2.39
CA ASN A 60 19.46 -4.28 3.69
C ASN A 60 19.06 -5.76 3.79
N LEU A 61 17.85 -6.10 3.33
CA LEU A 61 17.36 -7.47 3.32
C LEU A 61 18.17 -8.37 2.35
N THR A 62 18.58 -7.83 1.20
CA THR A 62 19.45 -8.53 0.24
C THR A 62 20.83 -8.80 0.82
N GLN A 63 21.44 -7.81 1.47
CA GLN A 63 22.74 -7.94 2.12
C GLN A 63 22.73 -8.94 3.28
N ALA A 64 21.59 -9.10 3.96
CA ALA A 64 21.39 -10.09 5.01
C ALA A 64 21.22 -11.53 4.49
N ASN A 65 21.27 -11.75 3.17
CA ASN A 65 21.19 -13.05 2.50
C ASN A 65 19.91 -13.85 2.82
N PHE A 66 18.77 -13.17 2.94
CA PHE A 66 17.49 -13.87 3.05
C PHE A 66 17.16 -14.55 1.71
N SER A 67 16.89 -15.84 1.72
CA SER A 67 16.62 -16.63 0.51
C SER A 67 15.19 -16.46 -0.03
N TYR A 68 14.30 -15.85 0.77
CA TYR A 68 12.86 -15.72 0.52
C TYR A 68 12.41 -14.28 0.24
N LEU A 69 13.34 -13.41 -0.18
CA LEU A 69 13.06 -11.98 -0.45
C LEU A 69 12.00 -11.77 -1.54
N THR A 70 11.93 -12.69 -2.50
CA THR A 70 10.91 -12.68 -3.55
C THR A 70 9.51 -13.00 -3.03
N ASP A 71 9.42 -13.58 -1.83
CA ASP A 71 8.16 -13.92 -1.17
C ASP A 71 7.75 -12.90 -0.11
N ILE A 72 8.55 -11.84 0.11
CA ILE A 72 8.22 -10.72 1.01
C ILE A 72 7.87 -9.47 0.20
N GLY A 73 6.64 -9.02 0.33
CA GLY A 73 6.17 -7.71 -0.15
C GLY A 73 6.55 -6.61 0.84
N ILE A 74 6.98 -5.46 0.30
CA ILE A 74 7.34 -4.27 1.07
C ILE A 74 6.61 -3.10 0.43
N ASP A 75 5.64 -2.54 1.12
CA ASP A 75 4.94 -1.32 0.71
C ASP A 75 5.21 -0.20 1.70
N VAL A 76 5.40 1.01 1.19
CA VAL A 76 5.84 2.17 1.99
C VAL A 76 4.94 3.37 1.72
N PHE A 77 4.37 3.91 2.79
CA PHE A 77 3.49 5.08 2.76
C PHE A 77 3.80 6.06 3.91
N TYR A 78 4.29 7.24 3.57
CA TYR A 78 4.79 8.27 4.49
C TYR A 78 5.84 7.78 5.52
N GLY A 79 6.61 6.75 5.15
CA GLY A 79 7.60 6.09 6.01
C GLY A 79 7.04 4.95 6.87
N ASP A 80 5.73 4.72 6.86
CA ASP A 80 5.16 3.48 7.40
C ASP A 80 5.39 2.35 6.40
N VAL A 81 5.86 1.20 6.90
CA VAL A 81 6.17 0.03 6.08
C VAL A 81 5.17 -1.08 6.39
N LEU A 82 4.56 -1.63 5.35
CA LEU A 82 3.76 -2.85 5.42
C LEU A 82 4.56 -4.01 4.84
N LEU A 83 4.81 -5.02 5.68
CA LEU A 83 5.44 -6.26 5.30
C LEU A 83 4.36 -7.33 5.11
N THR A 84 4.33 -7.94 3.94
CA THR A 84 3.46 -9.07 3.62
C THR A 84 4.29 -10.21 3.07
N GLY A 85 3.79 -11.44 3.10
CA GLY A 85 4.51 -12.56 2.50
C GLY A 85 4.50 -13.82 3.34
N VAL A 86 5.43 -14.74 3.03
CA VAL A 86 5.59 -15.98 3.76
C VAL A 86 7.05 -16.19 4.12
N VAL A 87 7.31 -16.59 5.37
CA VAL A 87 8.65 -16.98 5.87
C VAL A 87 8.61 -18.38 6.46
N PRO A 88 9.75 -19.11 6.46
CA PRO A 88 9.78 -20.50 6.91
C PRO A 88 9.66 -20.67 8.43
N SER A 89 9.88 -19.63 9.23
CA SER A 89 9.76 -19.69 10.69
C SER A 89 9.52 -18.33 11.33
N ASN A 90 8.98 -18.32 12.55
CA ASN A 90 8.82 -17.09 13.35
C ASN A 90 10.13 -16.33 13.52
N ARG A 91 11.23 -17.05 13.77
CA ARG A 91 12.57 -16.48 13.93
C ARG A 91 12.99 -15.67 12.70
N GLU A 92 12.71 -16.19 11.52
CA GLU A 92 13.02 -15.51 10.26
C GLU A 92 12.15 -14.26 10.07
N GLY A 93 10.85 -14.33 10.40
CA GLY A 93 9.97 -13.16 10.44
C GLY A 93 10.45 -12.07 11.40
N GLU A 94 10.89 -12.44 12.61
CA GLU A 94 11.46 -11.51 13.59
C GLU A 94 12.74 -10.83 13.08
N ARG A 95 13.63 -11.59 12.43
CA ARG A 95 14.86 -11.04 11.84
C ARG A 95 14.58 -10.02 10.74
N VAL A 96 13.61 -10.31 9.87
CA VAL A 96 13.14 -9.36 8.85
C VAL A 96 12.60 -8.10 9.53
N LEU A 97 11.70 -8.28 10.50
CA LEU A 97 11.06 -7.17 11.21
C LEU A 97 12.08 -6.25 11.90
N ASP A 98 13.07 -6.83 12.59
CA ASP A 98 14.13 -6.08 13.27
C ASP A 98 15.01 -5.30 12.30
N LEU A 99 15.36 -5.89 11.16
CA LEU A 99 16.15 -5.21 10.13
C LEU A 99 15.37 -4.06 9.51
N VAL A 100 14.11 -4.26 9.18
CA VAL A 100 13.24 -3.22 8.60
C VAL A 100 13.06 -2.07 9.58
N ARG A 101 12.79 -2.35 10.87
CA ARG A 101 12.63 -1.32 11.91
C ARG A 101 13.85 -0.43 12.09
N ARG A 102 15.05 -0.96 11.89
CA ARG A 102 16.31 -0.20 12.03
C ARG A 102 16.70 0.57 10.77
N THR A 103 15.95 0.40 9.68
CA THR A 103 16.28 1.05 8.41
C THR A 103 15.93 2.54 8.47
N PRO A 104 16.87 3.45 8.15
CA PRO A 104 16.59 4.89 8.15
C PRO A 104 15.39 5.26 7.28
N GLY A 105 14.53 6.14 7.82
CA GLY A 105 13.30 6.60 7.15
C GLY A 105 12.06 5.74 7.44
N VAL A 106 12.23 4.54 8.02
CA VAL A 106 11.11 3.74 8.55
C VAL A 106 10.61 4.36 9.85
N LYS A 107 9.30 4.61 9.94
CA LYS A 107 8.64 5.18 11.12
C LYS A 107 7.86 4.13 11.90
N LYS A 108 7.10 3.31 11.19
CA LYS A 108 6.28 2.23 11.75
C LYS A 108 6.36 1.03 10.83
N VAL A 109 6.23 -0.17 11.40
CA VAL A 109 6.20 -1.42 10.64
C VAL A 109 4.93 -2.18 11.01
N TYR A 110 4.08 -2.44 10.02
CA TYR A 110 2.96 -3.36 10.08
C TYR A 110 3.45 -4.72 9.57
N ASN A 111 3.38 -5.74 10.42
CA ASN A 111 3.89 -7.08 10.10
C ASN A 111 2.74 -8.04 9.82
N GLU A 112 2.57 -8.38 8.55
CA GLU A 112 1.57 -9.31 8.05
C GLU A 112 2.23 -10.50 7.33
N ILE A 113 3.44 -10.83 7.74
CA ILE A 113 4.17 -12.00 7.25
C ILE A 113 3.56 -13.25 7.88
N PHE A 114 3.18 -14.21 7.04
CA PHE A 114 2.76 -15.53 7.47
C PHE A 114 3.95 -16.45 7.70
N VAL A 115 3.84 -17.34 8.69
CA VAL A 115 4.80 -18.44 8.86
C VAL A 115 4.25 -19.70 8.21
N GLY A 116 4.98 -20.23 7.23
CA GLY A 116 4.54 -21.38 6.45
C GLY A 116 5.64 -22.01 5.61
N SER A 117 5.41 -23.24 5.18
CA SER A 117 6.42 -24.05 4.49
C SER A 117 6.65 -23.68 3.02
N ALA A 118 5.72 -22.95 2.39
CA ALA A 118 5.88 -22.44 1.02
C ALA A 118 4.78 -21.42 0.66
N TYR A 119 5.10 -20.53 -0.29
CA TYR A 119 4.12 -19.75 -1.04
C TYR A 119 4.03 -20.32 -2.48
N PRO A 120 3.21 -21.38 -2.70
CA PRO A 120 3.26 -22.16 -3.93
C PRO A 120 2.81 -21.34 -5.15
N THR A 121 3.34 -21.65 -6.33
CA THR A 121 2.99 -20.97 -7.59
C THR A 121 1.49 -20.98 -7.88
N SER A 122 0.78 -22.05 -7.51
CA SER A 122 -0.67 -22.14 -7.62
C SER A 122 -1.40 -21.10 -6.76
N GLN A 123 -0.88 -20.79 -5.57
CA GLN A 123 -1.42 -19.76 -4.71
C GLN A 123 -1.09 -18.36 -5.27
N LYS A 124 0.17 -18.14 -5.70
CA LYS A 124 0.56 -16.90 -6.39
C LYS A 124 -0.32 -16.60 -7.61
N ALA A 125 -0.70 -17.63 -8.37
CA ALA A 125 -1.61 -17.49 -9.51
C ALA A 125 -3.03 -17.05 -9.10
N LYS A 126 -3.57 -17.59 -7.99
CA LYS A 126 -4.85 -17.15 -7.43
C LYS A 126 -4.78 -15.70 -6.96
N ASP A 127 -3.70 -15.32 -6.28
CA ASP A 127 -3.52 -13.96 -5.77
C ASP A 127 -3.34 -12.95 -6.90
N ALA A 128 -2.60 -13.32 -7.95
CA ALA A 128 -2.52 -12.54 -9.18
C ALA A 128 -3.91 -12.37 -9.83
N TRP A 129 -4.71 -13.44 -9.89
CA TRP A 129 -6.07 -13.37 -10.42
C TRP A 129 -7.01 -12.50 -9.57
N ILE A 130 -6.83 -12.45 -8.25
CA ILE A 130 -7.57 -11.50 -7.40
C ILE A 130 -7.12 -10.07 -7.72
N SER A 131 -5.81 -9.84 -7.81
CA SER A 131 -5.24 -8.52 -8.10
C SER A 131 -5.73 -7.94 -9.43
N THR A 132 -5.81 -8.75 -10.49
CA THR A 132 -6.33 -8.32 -11.80
C THR A 132 -7.80 -7.91 -11.79
N GLN A 133 -8.59 -8.41 -10.82
CA GLN A 133 -10.00 -8.03 -10.65
C GLN A 133 -10.17 -6.72 -9.87
N ILE A 134 -9.27 -6.40 -8.95
CA ILE A 134 -9.41 -5.26 -8.04
C ILE A 134 -9.33 -3.93 -8.80
N GLN A 135 -8.30 -3.75 -9.62
CA GLN A 135 -8.03 -2.49 -10.32
C GLN A 135 -9.21 -1.98 -11.17
N PRO A 136 -9.80 -2.76 -12.10
CA PRO A 136 -10.93 -2.29 -12.89
C PRO A 136 -12.16 -1.98 -12.03
N ARG A 137 -12.36 -2.70 -10.92
CA ARG A 137 -13.48 -2.43 -10.00
C ARG A 137 -13.33 -1.11 -9.26
N LEU A 138 -12.11 -0.78 -8.83
CA LEU A 138 -11.83 0.52 -8.19
C LEU A 138 -11.89 1.67 -9.21
N LEU A 139 -11.40 1.47 -10.44
CA LEU A 139 -11.48 2.48 -11.50
C LEU A 139 -12.91 2.78 -11.95
N GLY A 140 -13.79 1.77 -11.93
CA GLY A 140 -15.21 1.94 -12.26
C GLY A 140 -16.07 2.44 -11.10
N ALA A 141 -15.54 2.49 -9.88
CA ALA A 141 -16.27 2.93 -8.71
C ALA A 141 -16.29 4.45 -8.59
N LYS A 142 -17.44 5.01 -8.23
CA LYS A 142 -17.53 6.42 -7.83
C LYS A 142 -16.86 6.62 -6.48
N ASP A 143 -16.27 7.79 -6.28
CA ASP A 143 -15.66 8.18 -5.00
C ASP A 143 -14.60 7.19 -4.51
N ALA A 144 -13.87 6.58 -5.44
CA ALA A 144 -12.68 5.79 -5.19
C ALA A 144 -11.54 6.35 -6.05
N TYR A 145 -10.37 6.50 -5.45
CA TYR A 145 -9.20 7.09 -6.13
C TYR A 145 -8.05 6.08 -6.12
N PRO A 146 -8.00 5.12 -7.07
CA PRO A 146 -7.07 4.00 -7.04
C PRO A 146 -5.60 4.40 -6.92
N LEU A 147 -5.24 5.60 -7.39
CA LEU A 147 -3.88 6.14 -7.34
C LEU A 147 -3.43 6.52 -5.91
N ASN A 148 -4.35 6.66 -4.96
CA ASN A 148 -4.03 6.99 -3.57
C ASN A 148 -3.75 5.74 -2.71
N TYR A 149 -3.92 4.53 -3.27
CA TYR A 149 -3.80 3.28 -2.53
C TYR A 149 -2.68 2.40 -3.06
N LEU A 150 -1.92 1.81 -2.14
CA LEU A 150 -1.08 0.64 -2.37
C LEU A 150 -1.89 -0.59 -1.97
N ILE A 151 -2.08 -1.51 -2.90
CA ILE A 151 -2.86 -2.73 -2.69
C ILE A 151 -2.02 -3.94 -3.06
N THR A 152 -1.86 -4.83 -2.09
CA THR A 152 -1.10 -6.08 -2.23
C THR A 152 -1.97 -7.27 -1.86
N VAL A 153 -1.89 -8.35 -2.63
CA VAL A 153 -2.65 -9.58 -2.38
C VAL A 153 -1.67 -10.71 -2.06
N VAL A 154 -1.84 -11.34 -0.91
CA VAL A 154 -1.03 -12.48 -0.48
C VAL A 154 -1.94 -13.50 0.19
N ASN A 155 -1.91 -14.73 -0.29
CA ASN A 155 -2.64 -15.86 0.28
C ASN A 155 -4.15 -15.58 0.44
N ASN A 156 -4.81 -15.04 -0.59
CA ASN A 156 -6.21 -14.58 -0.60
C ASN A 156 -6.54 -13.42 0.35
N HIS A 157 -5.57 -12.87 1.08
CA HIS A 157 -5.73 -11.66 1.90
C HIS A 157 -5.34 -10.44 1.07
N VAL A 158 -6.16 -9.39 1.15
CA VAL A 158 -5.89 -8.09 0.52
C VAL A 158 -5.42 -7.13 1.58
N TYR A 159 -4.30 -6.49 1.32
CA TYR A 159 -3.68 -5.50 2.17
C TYR A 159 -3.76 -4.16 1.46
N ILE A 160 -4.36 -3.17 2.10
CA ILE A 160 -4.51 -1.82 1.54
C ILE A 160 -3.92 -0.77 2.48
N MET A 161 -3.08 0.09 1.92
CA MET A 161 -2.44 1.22 2.60
C MET A 161 -2.56 2.46 1.72
N GLY A 162 -2.72 3.64 2.32
CA GLY A 162 -2.90 4.86 1.55
C GLY A 162 -3.66 5.92 2.33
N ASP A 163 -4.17 6.90 1.61
CA ASP A 163 -5.04 7.93 2.17
C ASP A 163 -6.38 8.03 1.45
N THR A 164 -7.40 8.39 2.21
CA THR A 164 -8.77 8.64 1.74
C THR A 164 -9.22 10.01 2.21
N GLY A 165 -10.04 10.69 1.42
CA GLY A 165 -10.56 12.02 1.75
C GLY A 165 -11.73 11.98 2.74
N THR A 166 -12.43 10.86 2.90
CA THR A 166 -13.56 10.73 3.82
C THR A 166 -13.68 9.29 4.36
N GLN A 167 -14.39 9.12 5.48
CA GLN A 167 -14.75 7.79 5.97
C GLN A 167 -15.64 7.02 4.96
N GLY A 168 -16.51 7.73 4.23
CA GLY A 168 -17.36 7.11 3.21
C GLY A 168 -16.58 6.51 2.03
N GLU A 169 -15.56 7.22 1.54
CA GLU A 169 -14.63 6.69 0.53
C GLU A 169 -13.94 5.42 1.05
N LYS A 170 -13.41 5.47 2.28
CA LYS A 170 -12.76 4.33 2.92
C LYS A 170 -13.68 3.12 3.01
N ASP A 171 -14.89 3.29 3.53
CA ASP A 171 -15.86 2.21 3.67
C ASP A 171 -16.24 1.61 2.31
N HIS A 172 -16.40 2.45 1.30
CA HIS A 172 -16.71 2.02 -0.05
C HIS A 172 -15.57 1.21 -0.69
N VAL A 173 -14.33 1.69 -0.60
CA VAL A 173 -13.15 0.98 -1.10
C VAL A 173 -13.01 -0.38 -0.41
N ILE A 174 -13.12 -0.43 0.92
CA ILE A 174 -13.05 -1.69 1.68
C ILE A 174 -14.17 -2.65 1.26
N HIS A 175 -15.39 -2.15 1.01
CA HIS A 175 -16.49 -2.97 0.51
C HIS A 175 -16.20 -3.58 -0.87
N ILE A 176 -15.64 -2.81 -1.81
CA ILE A 176 -15.24 -3.31 -3.13
C ILE A 176 -14.20 -4.43 -3.00
N LEU A 177 -13.20 -4.25 -2.14
CA LEU A 177 -12.17 -5.27 -1.90
C LEU A 177 -12.78 -6.54 -1.31
N ARG A 178 -13.60 -6.43 -0.26
CA ARG A 178 -14.25 -7.57 0.41
C ARG A 178 -15.17 -8.37 -0.52
N THR A 179 -15.83 -7.70 -1.46
CA THR A 179 -16.74 -8.33 -2.43
C THR A 179 -16.03 -8.79 -3.71
N THR A 180 -14.70 -8.72 -3.77
CA THR A 180 -13.91 -9.28 -4.87
C THR A 180 -13.79 -10.80 -4.74
N ARG A 181 -14.09 -11.51 -5.83
CA ARG A 181 -14.15 -12.97 -5.82
C ARG A 181 -12.79 -13.55 -5.46
N GLY A 182 -12.79 -14.42 -4.45
CA GLY A 182 -11.58 -15.10 -3.95
C GLY A 182 -10.86 -14.34 -2.83
N VAL A 183 -11.27 -13.12 -2.49
CA VAL A 183 -10.79 -12.43 -1.28
C VAL A 183 -11.36 -13.13 -0.05
N GLN A 184 -10.49 -13.47 0.90
CA GLN A 184 -10.87 -14.05 2.19
C GLN A 184 -10.94 -12.99 3.28
N GLN A 185 -9.98 -12.07 3.30
CA GLN A 185 -9.90 -11.01 4.30
C GLN A 185 -9.28 -9.75 3.70
N VAL A 186 -9.70 -8.60 4.22
CA VAL A 186 -9.11 -7.30 3.89
C VAL A 186 -8.52 -6.72 5.16
N HIS A 187 -7.25 -6.35 5.09
CA HIS A 187 -6.49 -5.67 6.13
C HIS A 187 -6.30 -4.21 5.74
N ASP A 188 -6.79 -3.33 6.60
CA ASP A 188 -6.97 -1.91 6.32
C ASP A 188 -5.97 -1.05 7.09
N TYR A 189 -5.11 -0.37 6.35
CA TYR A 189 -4.15 0.63 6.83
C TYR A 189 -4.38 1.98 6.15
N LEU A 190 -5.61 2.26 5.70
CA LEU A 190 -5.98 3.56 5.11
C LEU A 190 -6.11 4.62 6.19
N ILE A 191 -5.48 5.77 5.93
CA ILE A 191 -5.59 6.98 6.73
C ILE A 191 -6.72 7.83 6.16
N VAL A 192 -7.64 8.29 7.00
CA VAL A 192 -8.67 9.25 6.59
C VAL A 192 -8.14 10.65 6.84
N ASN A 193 -7.85 11.39 5.77
CA ASN A 193 -7.36 12.77 5.80
C ASN A 193 -8.49 13.80 5.65
N GLY A 194 -9.74 13.35 5.74
CA GLY A 194 -10.94 14.19 5.76
C GLY A 194 -11.10 14.99 7.05
N SER A 195 -12.06 15.90 7.04
CA SER A 195 -12.39 16.93 8.03
C SER A 195 -12.70 16.47 9.47
N ASP A 196 -12.16 15.36 9.97
CA ASP A 196 -12.11 15.06 11.41
C ASP A 196 -11.19 16.04 12.16
N ALA A 197 -10.24 16.69 11.48
CA ALA A 197 -9.47 17.79 12.05
C ALA A 197 -10.30 19.07 12.22
N ALA A 198 -11.35 19.27 11.41
CA ALA A 198 -12.28 20.40 11.57
C ALA A 198 -13.31 20.11 12.66
N ASP A 199 -13.84 18.88 12.73
CA ASP A 199 -14.73 18.46 13.81
C ASP A 199 -14.01 18.35 15.15
N THR A 200 -12.76 17.88 15.21
CA THR A 200 -11.98 17.87 16.46
C THR A 200 -11.70 19.30 16.95
N ARG A 201 -11.45 20.26 16.04
CA ARG A 201 -11.30 21.67 16.40
C ARG A 201 -12.63 22.31 16.80
N ALA A 202 -13.73 22.01 16.11
CA ALA A 202 -15.05 22.50 16.46
C ALA A 202 -15.55 21.91 17.79
N ASN A 203 -15.19 20.66 18.09
CA ASN A 203 -15.53 19.99 19.34
C ASN A 203 -14.63 20.45 20.49
N ALA A 204 -13.34 20.72 20.24
CA ALA A 204 -12.42 21.34 21.20
C ALA A 204 -12.82 22.79 21.55
N VAL A 205 -13.29 23.56 20.57
CA VAL A 205 -13.82 24.93 20.80
C VAL A 205 -15.17 24.90 21.53
N ARG A 206 -16.01 23.89 21.27
CA ARG A 206 -17.28 23.69 21.99
C ARG A 206 -17.08 23.23 23.43
N SER A 207 -16.08 22.39 23.72
CA SER A 207 -15.77 21.96 25.08
C SER A 207 -15.09 23.06 25.91
N ASP A 208 -14.32 23.94 25.26
CA ASP A 208 -13.74 25.12 25.92
C ASP A 208 -14.80 26.20 26.26
N SER A 209 -15.80 26.39 25.40
CA SER A 209 -16.91 27.33 25.64
C SER A 209 -17.99 26.84 26.61
N LEU A 210 -17.94 25.58 27.05
CA LEU A 210 -18.85 25.00 28.04
C LEU A 210 -18.25 24.91 29.45
N GLN A 211 -17.03 25.41 29.67
CA GLN A 211 -16.47 25.51 31.02
C GLN A 211 -17.26 26.55 31.83
N PRO A 212 -17.89 26.17 32.96
CA PRO A 212 -18.56 27.13 33.84
C PRO A 212 -17.52 28.14 34.32
N SER A 213 -17.84 29.43 34.19
CA SER A 213 -17.01 30.51 34.74
C SER A 213 -16.87 30.27 36.24
N VAL A 214 -15.69 29.84 36.66
CA VAL A 214 -15.31 29.76 38.07
C VAL A 214 -15.36 31.19 38.59
N GLN A 215 -16.45 31.54 39.27
CA GLN A 215 -16.53 32.77 40.02
C GLN A 215 -15.51 32.67 41.14
N THR A 216 -14.41 33.40 41.01
CA THR A 216 -13.41 33.56 42.07
C THR A 216 -14.09 34.30 43.22
N GLU A 217 -14.68 33.54 44.14
CA GLU A 217 -15.25 34.09 45.37
C GLU A 217 -14.10 34.68 46.18
N SER A 218 -14.08 36.02 46.27
CA SER A 218 -13.04 36.77 46.96
C SER A 218 -13.16 36.51 48.47
N LEU A 219 -12.24 35.72 49.01
CA LEU A 219 -12.08 35.54 50.46
C LEU A 219 -11.77 36.88 51.13
N PRO A 220 -12.52 37.31 52.16
CA PRO A 220 -12.22 38.52 52.89
C PRO A 220 -10.96 38.33 53.76
N PRO A 221 -10.17 39.41 53.98
CA PRO A 221 -8.95 39.31 54.77
C PRO A 221 -9.29 39.02 56.23
N MET A 222 -8.65 37.98 56.79
CA MET A 222 -8.67 37.74 58.23
C MET A 222 -7.70 38.71 58.92
N ASN A 223 -8.22 39.36 59.94
CA ASN A 223 -7.56 40.31 60.83
C ASN A 223 -6.66 39.59 61.84
#